data_AF-A0A3M8B7U9-F1
#
_entry.id   AF-A0A3M8B7U9-F1
#
_cell.length_a   1.000
_cell.length_b   1.000
_cell.length_c   1.000
_cell.angle_alpha   90.00
_cell.angle_beta   90.00
_cell.angle_gamma   90.00
#
_symmetry.space_group_name_H-M   'P 1'
#
loop_
_entity.id
_entity.type
_entity.pdbx_description
1 polymer ?
#
loop_
_entity_poly.entity_id
_entity_poly.type
_entity_poly.pdbx_seq_one_letter_code
_entity_poly.pdbx_strand_id
1 'polypeptide(L)'
;MNHIQTAYLKMKAAYNQAFAAENWDLVEQLEDEYIEAEIALVNWAIDQAVNTGLMSQEEEKNLRTRWVLESYRDKIISLALRMSA
;
A
#
# COMPACT_ATOMS: atom_id res chain seq x y z
N MET A 1 13.42 6.99 0.04
CA MET A 1 11.96 6.83 -0.14
C MET A 1 11.63 7.18 -1.58
N ASN A 2 10.94 6.30 -2.31
CA ASN A 2 10.59 6.51 -3.72
C ASN A 2 9.25 7.25 -3.89
N HIS A 3 8.88 7.49 -5.15
CA HIS A 3 7.65 8.18 -5.51
C HIS A 3 6.38 7.41 -5.10
N ILE A 4 6.39 6.08 -5.12
CA ILE A 4 5.24 5.23 -4.74
C ILE A 4 4.98 5.30 -3.23
N GLN A 5 6.02 5.12 -2.42
CA GLN A 5 5.97 5.28 -0.96
C GLN A 5 5.48 6.69 -0.60
N THR A 6 5.97 7.72 -1.29
CA THR A 6 5.56 9.11 -1.07
C THR A 6 4.10 9.36 -1.45
N ALA A 7 3.63 8.80 -2.57
CA ALA A 7 2.25 8.92 -3.01
C ALA A 7 1.27 8.29 -2.01
N TYR A 8 1.55 7.06 -1.57
CA TYR A 8 0.76 6.38 -0.54
C TYR A 8 0.67 7.19 0.75
N LEU A 9 1.80 7.68 1.27
CA LEU A 9 1.81 8.46 2.52
C LEU A 9 1.01 9.77 2.40
N LYS A 10 1.06 10.44 1.24
CA LYS A 10 0.28 11.65 0.98
C LYS A 10 -1.22 11.35 0.96
N MET A 11 -1.64 10.33 0.22
CA MET A 11 -3.05 9.96 0.13
C MET A 11 -3.59 9.48 1.48
N LYS A 12 -2.83 8.64 2.19
CA LYS A 12 -3.19 8.19 3.55
C LYS A 12 -3.35 9.37 4.51
N ALA A 13 -2.45 10.35 4.46
CA ALA A 13 -2.53 11.53 5.31
C ALA A 13 -3.78 12.37 5.00
N ALA A 14 -4.07 12.60 3.72
CA ALA A 14 -5.26 13.34 3.29
C ALA A 14 -6.56 12.62 3.70
N TYR A 15 -6.65 11.31 3.45
CA TYR A 15 -7.79 10.48 3.85
C TYR A 15 -7.99 10.50 5.37
N ASN A 16 -6.94 10.26 6.15
CA ASN A 16 -7.01 10.28 7.62
C ASN A 16 -7.40 11.66 8.17
N GLN A 17 -6.95 12.74 7.52
CA GLN A 17 -7.33 14.10 7.90
C GLN A 17 -8.83 14.34 7.64
N ALA A 18 -9.35 13.93 6.48
CA ALA A 18 -10.77 14.03 6.15
C ALA A 18 -11.62 13.20 7.12
N PHE A 19 -11.20 11.97 7.42
CA PHE A 19 -11.87 11.08 8.36
C PHE A 19 -11.89 11.65 9.78
N ALA A 20 -10.76 12.16 10.27
CA ALA A 20 -10.67 12.77 11.60
C ALA A 20 -11.47 14.08 11.72
N ALA A 21 -11.72 14.77 10.61
CA ALA A 21 -12.56 15.96 10.53
C ALA A 21 -14.04 15.63 10.27
N GLU A 22 -14.41 14.34 10.17
CA GLU A 22 -15.76 13.86 9.83
C GLU A 22 -16.30 14.46 8.51
N ASN A 23 -15.41 14.82 7.58
CA ASN A 23 -15.78 15.33 6.27
C ASN A 23 -16.03 14.14 5.31
N TRP A 24 -17.19 13.51 5.46
CA TRP A 24 -17.55 12.27 4.75
C TRP A 24 -17.55 12.42 3.22
N ASP A 25 -17.97 13.58 2.71
CA ASP A 25 -17.93 13.87 1.27
C ASP A 25 -16.50 13.82 0.72
N LEU A 26 -15.54 14.34 1.49
CA LEU A 26 -14.13 14.30 1.12
C LEU A 26 -13.52 12.91 1.34
N VAL A 27 -13.97 12.17 2.35
CA VAL A 27 -13.57 10.77 2.55
C VAL A 27 -13.95 9.93 1.34
N GLU A 28 -15.18 10.03 0.86
CA GLU A 28 -15.68 9.31 -0.32
C GLU A 28 -14.90 9.69 -1.59
N GLN A 29 -14.59 10.98 -1.77
CA GLN A 29 -13.77 11.44 -2.91
C GLN A 29 -12.34 10.89 -2.88
N LEU A 30 -11.74 10.77 -1.69
CA LEU A 30 -10.36 10.33 -1.52
C LEU A 30 -10.21 8.80 -1.41
N GLU A 31 -11.30 8.06 -1.19
CA GLU A 31 -11.24 6.63 -0.89
C GLU A 31 -10.63 5.83 -2.05
N ASP A 32 -11.10 6.05 -3.28
CA ASP A 32 -10.59 5.36 -4.47
C ASP A 32 -9.09 5.63 -4.68
N GLU A 33 -8.69 6.89 -4.58
CA GLU A 33 -7.30 7.33 -4.79
C GLU A 33 -6.37 6.80 -3.70
N TYR A 34 -6.87 6.72 -2.46
CA TYR A 34 -6.17 6.09 -1.34
C TYR A 34 -5.99 4.58 -1.58
N ILE A 35 -7.04 3.87 -2.00
CA ILE A 35 -7.01 2.44 -2.30
C ILE A 35 -6.05 2.16 -3.47
N GLU A 36 -6.08 2.96 -4.53
CA GLU A 36 -5.16 2.83 -5.66
C GLU A 36 -3.69 3.01 -5.24
N ALA A 37 -3.41 4.02 -4.42
CA ALA A 37 -2.07 4.25 -3.90
C ALA A 37 -1.58 3.10 -3.00
N GLU A 38 -2.48 2.49 -2.23
CA GLU A 38 -2.20 1.32 -1.40
C GLU A 38 -1.90 0.08 -2.26
N ILE A 39 -2.70 -0.19 -3.29
CA ILE A 39 -2.48 -1.27 -4.25
C ILE A 39 -1.11 -1.08 -4.94
N ALA A 40 -0.80 0.14 -5.37
CA ALA A 40 0.48 0.44 -6.01
C ALA A 40 1.67 0.19 -5.08
N LEU A 41 1.56 0.58 -3.80
CA LEU A 41 2.61 0.34 -2.81
C LEU A 41 2.82 -1.16 -2.54
N VAL A 42 1.73 -1.90 -2.37
CA VAL A 42 1.78 -3.35 -2.13
C VAL A 42 2.40 -4.07 -3.33
N ASN A 43 1.93 -3.77 -4.54
CA ASN A 43 2.46 -4.40 -5.76
C ASN A 43 3.96 -4.09 -5.93
N TRP A 44 4.36 -2.84 -5.73
CA TRP A 44 5.77 -2.47 -5.78
C TRP A 44 6.61 -3.25 -4.76
N ALA A 45 6.14 -3.40 -3.52
CA ALA A 45 6.88 -4.12 -2.49
C ALA A 45 7.04 -5.61 -2.83
N ILE A 46 6.00 -6.22 -3.40
CA ILE A 46 6.04 -7.60 -3.89
C ILE A 46 7.04 -7.72 -5.04
N ASP A 47 7.00 -6.82 -6.02
CA ASP A 47 7.91 -6.80 -7.17
C ASP A 47 9.37 -6.66 -6.71
N GLN A 48 9.64 -5.78 -5.75
CA GLN A 48 10.98 -5.62 -5.18
C GLN A 48 11.45 -6.89 -4.45
N ALA A 49 10.59 -7.55 -3.67
CA ALA A 49 10.94 -8.79 -2.99
C ALA A 49 11.30 -9.91 -3.97
N VAL A 50 10.58 -10.01 -5.09
CA VAL A 50 10.89 -10.98 -6.16
C VAL A 50 12.19 -10.62 -6.88
N ASN A 51 12.36 -9.35 -7.26
CA ASN A 51 13.54 -8.88 -7.99
C ASN A 51 14.84 -9.00 -7.19
N THR A 52 14.75 -8.90 -5.86
CA THR A 52 15.90 -9.06 -4.95
C THR A 52 16.15 -10.51 -4.54
N GLY A 53 15.30 -11.45 -4.98
CA GLY A 53 15.41 -12.87 -4.62
C GLY A 53 14.98 -13.19 -3.19
N LEU A 54 14.35 -12.25 -2.48
CA LEU A 54 13.80 -12.45 -1.14
C LEU A 54 12.48 -13.24 -1.15
N MET A 55 11.86 -13.38 -2.32
CA MET A 55 10.61 -14.09 -2.53
C MET A 55 10.65 -14.85 -3.85
N SER A 56 10.17 -16.09 -3.86
CA SER A 56 9.99 -16.88 -5.08
C SER A 56 8.74 -16.45 -5.86
N GLN A 57 8.69 -16.78 -7.15
CA GLN A 57 7.50 -16.52 -7.98
C GLN A 57 6.24 -17.27 -7.50
N GLU A 58 6.41 -18.42 -6.82
CA GLU A 58 5.28 -19.14 -6.23
C GLU A 58 4.71 -18.41 -5.02
N GLU A 59 5.57 -17.89 -4.14
CA GLU A 59 5.18 -17.05 -3.01
C GLU A 59 4.54 -15.73 -3.47
N GLU A 60 5.08 -15.12 -4.53
CA GLU A 60 4.49 -13.94 -5.17
C GLU A 60 3.02 -14.18 -5.56
N LYS A 61 2.76 -15.27 -6.30
CA LYS A 61 1.42 -15.62 -6.77
C LYS A 61 0.46 -15.85 -5.60
N ASN A 62 0.93 -16.49 -4.54
CA ASN A 62 0.13 -16.71 -3.34
C ASN A 62 -0.16 -15.39 -2.60
N LEU A 63 0.80 -14.48 -2.51
CA LEU A 63 0.64 -13.22 -1.81
C LEU A 63 -0.30 -12.26 -2.55
N ARG A 64 -0.22 -12.19 -3.89
CA ARG A 64 -1.10 -11.35 -4.72
C ARG A 64 -2.59 -11.67 -4.59
N THR A 65 -2.94 -12.89 -4.19
CA THR A 65 -4.34 -13.29 -3.98
C THR A 65 -4.83 -13.08 -2.55
N ARG A 66 -3.91 -12.88 -1.59
CA ARG A 66 -4.23 -12.89 -0.15
C ARG A 66 -3.93 -11.57 0.55
N TRP A 67 -3.18 -10.66 -0.07
CA TRP A 67 -2.76 -9.42 0.57
C TRP A 67 -3.93 -8.51 0.99
N VAL A 68 -5.09 -8.65 0.34
CA VAL A 68 -6.33 -7.91 0.67
C VAL A 68 -6.89 -8.23 2.06
N LEU A 69 -6.48 -9.36 2.66
CA LEU A 69 -6.78 -9.66 4.04
C LEU A 69 -6.02 -8.68 4.95
N GLU A 70 -6.74 -7.97 5.81
CA GLU A 70 -6.22 -6.89 6.66
C GLU A 70 -4.90 -7.25 7.39
N SER A 71 -4.82 -8.46 7.95
CA SER A 71 -3.64 -8.93 8.68
C SER A 71 -2.37 -9.08 7.83
N TYR A 72 -2.52 -9.29 6.52
CA TYR A 72 -1.40 -9.31 5.57
C TYR A 72 -1.13 -7.91 5.02
N ARG A 73 -2.19 -7.17 4.69
CA ARG A 73 -2.11 -5.81 4.15
C ARG A 73 -1.23 -4.88 4.99
N ASP A 74 -1.52 -4.77 6.29
CA ASP A 74 -0.79 -3.85 7.18
C ASP A 74 0.68 -4.23 7.33
N LYS A 75 0.97 -5.54 7.35
CA LYS A 75 2.35 -6.04 7.41
C LYS A 75 3.11 -5.70 6.14
N ILE A 76 2.50 -5.90 4.97
CA ILE A 76 3.13 -5.60 3.68
C ILE A 76 3.37 -4.09 3.56
N ILE A 77 2.39 -3.25 3.90
CA ILE A 77 2.55 -1.79 3.88
C ILE A 77 3.68 -1.35 4.82
N SER A 78 3.72 -1.88 6.05
CA SER A 78 4.77 -1.56 7.03
C SER A 78 6.16 -1.95 6.52
N LEU A 79 6.30 -3.11 5.88
CA LEU A 79 7.54 -3.53 5.23
C LEU A 79 7.87 -2.63 4.05
N ALA A 80 6.91 -2.37 3.17
CA ALA A 80 7.06 -1.54 1.99
C ALA A 80 7.61 -0.16 2.34
N LEU A 81 7.13 0.47 3.41
CA LEU A 81 7.61 1.78 3.86
C LEU A 81 9.05 1.76 4.41
N ARG A 82 9.56 0.59 4.84
CA ARG A 82 10.92 0.41 5.36
C ARG A 82 11.91 -0.03 4.28
N MET A 83 11.43 -0.51 3.13
CA MET A 83 12.29 -0.93 2.04
C MET A 83 13.05 0.28 1.49
N SER A 84 14.38 0.13 1.38
CA SER A 84 15.22 1.06 0.64
C SER A 84 14.91 0.92 -0.85
N ALA A 85 14.57 2.03 -1.48
CA ALA A 85 14.36 2.12 -2.91
C ALA A 85 15.67 2.22 -3.68
#